data_AF-A0A8C2YTI3-F1
#
_entry.id   AF-A0A8C2YTI3-F1
#
_cell.length_a   1.000
_cell.length_b   1.000
_cell.length_c   1.000
_cell.angle_alpha   90.00
_cell.angle_beta   90.00
_cell.angle_gamma   90.00
#
_symmetry.space_group_name_H-M   'P 1'
#
loop_
_entity.id
_entity.type
_entity.pdbx_description
1 polymer ?
#
loop_
_entity_poly.entity_id
_entity_poly.type
_entity_poly.pdbx_seq_one_letter_code
_entity_poly.pdbx_strand_id
1 'polypeptide(L)'
;MLILFCSRVAGATTQPQCHPRDEAVLDSETMTRPWGLSLLLLTIQVALVASTYSAKNTLKVLRPFKSVEISDANMRQCLWFAMQEYNKESEDEYIFLVSQILQAQMQLTEWLMEFMIDVEIARSNCKKPLTNDESCVIEENSILEKRVSCNFLVGALPWNGNFSVLKKECSDTEI
;
A
#
# COMPACT_ATOMS: atom_id res chain seq x y z
N MET A 1 16.32 -64.98 -31.71
CA MET A 1 14.90 -64.62 -31.62
C MET A 1 14.75 -63.29 -32.38
N LEU A 2 14.30 -63.19 -33.64
CA LEU A 2 13.34 -63.99 -34.43
C LEU A 2 12.08 -64.34 -33.61
N ILE A 3 10.86 -64.04 -34.05
CA ILE A 3 10.33 -64.16 -35.41
C ILE A 3 9.53 -62.90 -35.80
N LEU A 4 9.56 -62.51 -37.09
CA LEU A 4 8.58 -61.58 -37.67
C LEU A 4 7.32 -62.35 -38.08
N PHE A 5 6.14 -61.72 -38.05
CA PHE A 5 5.15 -61.99 -39.10
C PHE A 5 4.41 -60.73 -39.55
N CYS A 6 4.18 -60.65 -40.86
CA CYS A 6 3.46 -59.59 -41.56
C CYS A 6 2.61 -60.24 -42.68
N SER A 7 1.42 -59.69 -42.94
CA SER A 7 0.50 -60.07 -44.03
C SER A 7 -0.66 -59.07 -44.07
N ARG A 8 -1.27 -58.67 -45.19
CA ARG A 8 -0.97 -58.76 -46.65
C ARG A 8 -1.64 -57.49 -47.25
N VAL A 9 -0.97 -56.62 -48.01
CA VAL A 9 -0.57 -56.73 -49.43
C VAL A 9 -1.74 -56.84 -50.43
N ALA A 10 -2.07 -55.71 -51.06
CA ALA A 10 -2.56 -55.52 -52.45
C ALA A 10 -2.53 -54.00 -52.76
N GLY A 11 -2.08 -53.48 -53.91
CA GLY A 11 -1.47 -54.08 -55.10
C GLY A 11 -0.65 -53.05 -55.91
N ALA A 12 -0.26 -53.39 -57.14
CA ALA A 12 0.56 -52.57 -58.05
C ALA A 12 -0.27 -51.41 -58.73
N THR A 13 0.22 -50.48 -59.57
CA THR A 13 1.22 -50.66 -60.67
C THR A 13 1.79 -49.32 -61.25
N THR A 14 3.10 -49.28 -61.52
CA THR A 14 3.84 -48.42 -62.52
C THR A 14 3.92 -46.88 -62.37
N GLN A 15 4.68 -46.24 -63.28
CA GLN A 15 5.39 -44.95 -63.17
C GLN A 15 5.09 -43.97 -64.38
N PRO A 16 5.73 -42.77 -64.54
CA PRO A 16 5.08 -41.58 -65.14
C PRO A 16 5.58 -41.11 -66.54
N GLN A 17 4.90 -40.12 -67.14
CA GLN A 17 5.44 -39.17 -68.14
C GLN A 17 4.57 -37.89 -68.31
N CYS A 18 4.94 -36.92 -69.18
CA CYS A 18 4.71 -35.47 -68.95
C CYS A 18 4.13 -34.61 -70.12
N HIS A 19 3.37 -33.56 -69.76
CA HIS A 19 3.16 -32.25 -70.45
C HIS A 19 2.51 -32.24 -71.87
N PRO A 20 2.03 -31.09 -72.45
CA PRO A 20 1.98 -29.67 -72.03
C PRO A 20 0.55 -29.24 -71.52
N ARG A 21 0.03 -27.98 -71.51
CA ARG A 21 0.41 -26.65 -72.06
C ARG A 21 -0.24 -25.47 -71.29
N ASP A 22 0.36 -24.28 -71.42
CA ASP A 22 -0.17 -22.88 -71.49
C ASP A 22 -1.66 -22.74 -71.91
N GLU A 23 -2.45 -21.70 -71.55
CA GLU A 23 -2.22 -20.36 -70.93
C GLU A 23 -3.61 -19.87 -70.35
N ALA A 24 -3.92 -18.68 -69.77
CA ALA A 24 -3.24 -17.38 -69.50
C ALA A 24 -3.93 -16.53 -68.39
N VAL A 25 -3.26 -15.44 -67.98
CA VAL A 25 -3.79 -14.13 -67.47
C VAL A 25 -4.49 -14.01 -66.09
N LEU A 26 -4.25 -12.83 -65.50
CA LEU A 26 -4.63 -12.28 -64.19
C LEU A 26 -5.85 -11.35 -64.31
N ASP A 27 -6.65 -11.20 -63.25
CA ASP A 27 -7.17 -9.87 -62.88
C ASP A 27 -7.52 -9.78 -61.37
N SER A 28 -7.64 -8.56 -60.83
CA SER A 28 -7.73 -8.33 -59.37
C SER A 28 -8.86 -7.39 -58.94
N GLU A 29 -9.64 -7.75 -57.91
CA GLU A 29 -10.68 -6.88 -57.34
C GLU A 29 -10.43 -6.49 -55.87
N THR A 30 -10.08 -5.20 -55.70
CA THR A 30 -10.36 -4.30 -54.56
C THR A 30 -10.39 -4.84 -53.12
N MET A 31 -9.37 -4.49 -52.32
CA MET A 31 -9.38 -4.68 -50.85
C MET A 31 -9.89 -3.42 -50.10
N THR A 32 -11.18 -3.39 -49.74
CA THR A 32 -11.78 -2.31 -48.92
C THR A 32 -11.41 -2.41 -47.44
N ARG A 33 -10.28 -1.79 -47.05
CA ARG A 33 -9.71 -1.88 -45.69
C ARG A 33 -10.63 -1.27 -44.59
N PRO A 34 -11.17 -2.07 -43.64
CA PRO A 34 -12.15 -1.60 -42.65
C PRO A 34 -11.48 -0.93 -41.44
N TRP A 35 -10.92 0.27 -41.65
CA TRP A 35 -10.09 0.95 -40.65
C TRP A 35 -10.80 1.21 -39.29
N GLY A 36 -12.13 1.37 -39.29
CA GLY A 36 -12.93 1.61 -38.08
C GLY A 36 -13.01 0.44 -37.09
N LEU A 37 -12.89 -0.82 -37.56
CA LEU A 37 -12.95 -2.00 -36.67
C LEU A 37 -11.73 -2.06 -35.73
N SER A 38 -10.58 -1.53 -36.16
CA SER A 38 -9.35 -1.56 -35.37
C SER A 38 -9.39 -0.64 -34.14
N LEU A 39 -10.14 0.46 -34.18
CA LEU A 39 -10.31 1.35 -33.01
C LEU A 39 -11.24 0.72 -31.96
N LEU A 40 -12.29 0.02 -32.40
CA LEU A 40 -13.27 -0.61 -31.51
C LEU A 40 -12.67 -1.74 -30.67
N LEU A 41 -11.65 -2.43 -31.16
CA LEU A 41 -10.95 -3.48 -30.40
C LEU A 41 -10.05 -2.89 -29.30
N LEU A 42 -9.50 -1.69 -29.50
CA LEU A 42 -8.61 -1.04 -28.53
C LEU A 42 -9.37 -0.47 -27.32
N THR A 43 -10.58 0.06 -27.52
CA THR A 43 -11.39 0.62 -26.43
C THR A 43 -11.87 -0.45 -25.43
N ILE A 44 -12.19 -1.66 -25.93
CA ILE A 44 -12.60 -2.80 -25.10
C ILE A 44 -11.50 -3.19 -24.11
N GLN A 45 -10.23 -3.20 -24.54
CA GLN A 45 -9.11 -3.58 -23.70
C GLN A 45 -8.87 -2.59 -22.54
N VAL A 46 -9.01 -1.28 -22.81
CA VAL A 46 -8.87 -0.24 -21.78
C VAL A 46 -9.98 -0.36 -20.72
N ALA A 47 -11.22 -0.60 -21.15
CA ALA A 47 -12.36 -0.77 -20.25
C ALA A 47 -12.21 -2.02 -19.35
N LEU A 48 -11.73 -3.14 -19.91
CA LEU A 48 -11.51 -4.37 -19.17
C LEU A 48 -10.45 -4.20 -18.07
N VAL A 49 -9.30 -3.61 -18.39
CA VAL A 49 -8.23 -3.35 -17.40
C VAL A 49 -8.73 -2.47 -16.25
N ALA A 50 -9.42 -1.37 -16.56
CA ALA A 50 -9.96 -0.44 -15.56
C ALA A 50 -10.90 -1.12 -14.55
N SER A 51 -11.70 -2.10 -15.00
CA SER A 51 -12.65 -2.82 -14.13
C SER A 51 -12.01 -3.71 -13.06
N THR A 52 -10.74 -4.11 -13.24
CA THR A 52 -10.05 -5.03 -12.32
C THR A 52 -9.39 -4.32 -11.12
N TYR A 53 -9.13 -3.02 -11.22
CA TYR A 53 -8.42 -2.24 -10.20
C TYR A 53 -9.35 -1.65 -9.13
N SER A 54 -10.20 -2.49 -8.52
CA SER A 54 -11.00 -2.10 -7.35
C SER A 54 -11.13 -3.23 -6.32
N ALA A 55 -10.00 -3.88 -6.01
CA ALA A 55 -9.85 -4.66 -4.79
C ALA A 55 -9.94 -3.73 -3.57
N LYS A 56 -11.17 -3.47 -3.11
CA LYS A 56 -11.43 -2.69 -1.89
C LYS A 56 -10.96 -3.48 -0.68
N ASN A 57 -9.70 -3.30 -0.29
CA ASN A 57 -9.11 -3.79 0.96
C ASN A 57 -9.84 -3.17 2.16
N THR A 58 -11.02 -3.71 2.44
CA THR A 58 -11.90 -3.28 3.52
C THR A 58 -11.35 -3.88 4.80
N LEU A 59 -10.55 -3.09 5.51
CA LEU A 59 -9.82 -3.54 6.69
C LEU A 59 -10.81 -4.10 7.73
N LYS A 60 -10.72 -5.41 7.96
CA LYS A 60 -11.70 -6.12 8.79
C LYS A 60 -11.42 -5.87 10.26
N VAL A 61 -12.25 -5.02 10.86
CA VAL A 61 -12.24 -4.75 12.30
C VAL A 61 -12.81 -5.96 13.04
N LEU A 62 -12.01 -6.57 13.91
CA LEU A 62 -12.39 -7.72 14.75
C LEU A 62 -12.95 -7.27 16.12
N ARG A 63 -12.46 -6.14 16.65
CA ARG A 63 -13.04 -5.42 17.78
C ARG A 63 -12.95 -3.93 17.49
N PRO A 64 -14.06 -3.16 17.51
CA PRO A 64 -14.03 -1.72 17.27
C PRO A 64 -13.34 -0.98 18.43
N PHE A 65 -13.06 0.32 18.22
CA PHE A 65 -12.45 1.17 19.23
C PHE A 65 -13.17 1.10 20.58
N LYS A 66 -12.39 0.91 21.63
CA LYS A 66 -12.77 1.08 23.03
C LYS A 66 -11.69 1.84 23.76
N SER A 67 -12.06 2.59 24.79
CA SER A 67 -11.10 3.29 25.64
C SER A 67 -10.11 2.30 26.29
N VAL A 68 -8.86 2.70 26.40
CA VAL A 68 -7.78 1.96 27.06
C VAL A 68 -7.17 2.85 28.15
N GLU A 69 -6.74 2.23 29.24
CA GLU A 69 -6.11 2.93 30.35
C GLU A 69 -4.81 3.63 29.93
N ILE A 70 -4.58 4.84 30.46
CA ILE A 70 -3.36 5.62 30.18
C ILE A 70 -2.09 4.91 30.70
N SER A 71 -2.26 3.92 31.58
CA SER A 71 -1.21 3.04 32.09
C SER A 71 -0.89 1.81 31.23
N ASP A 72 -1.64 1.52 30.16
CA ASP A 72 -1.38 0.35 29.30
C ASP A 72 0.00 0.43 28.62
N ALA A 73 0.79 -0.63 28.74
CA ALA A 73 2.16 -0.66 28.26
C ALA A 73 2.26 -0.51 26.73
N ASN A 74 1.36 -1.15 25.97
CA ASN A 74 1.35 -1.09 24.51
C ASN A 74 0.97 0.31 24.04
N MET A 75 -0.04 0.92 24.65
CA MET A 75 -0.47 2.29 24.37
C MET A 75 0.67 3.28 24.65
N ARG A 76 1.36 3.16 25.80
CA ARG A 76 2.52 4.02 26.12
C ARG A 76 3.69 3.80 25.15
N GLN A 77 3.92 2.59 24.65
CA GLN A 77 4.91 2.32 23.59
C GLN A 77 4.49 2.93 22.25
N CYS A 78 3.20 2.84 21.88
CA CYS A 78 2.66 3.46 20.67
C CYS A 78 2.81 4.99 20.70
N LEU A 79 2.48 5.63 21.84
CA LEU A 79 2.66 7.07 22.01
C LEU A 79 4.14 7.46 21.97
N TRP A 80 5.03 6.71 22.65
CA TRP A 80 6.47 6.96 22.57
C TRP A 80 6.97 6.90 21.12
N PHE A 81 6.59 5.86 20.36
CA PHE A 81 6.96 5.73 18.95
C PHE A 81 6.42 6.88 18.09
N ALA A 82 5.15 7.27 18.29
CA ALA A 82 4.54 8.40 17.59
C ALA A 82 5.25 9.73 17.89
N MET A 83 5.71 9.94 19.14
CA MET A 83 6.48 11.13 19.52
C MET A 83 7.90 11.14 18.92
N GLN A 84 8.54 9.98 18.75
CA GLN A 84 9.83 9.89 18.07
C GLN A 84 9.70 10.28 16.58
N GLU A 85 8.72 9.73 15.87
CA GLU A 85 8.48 10.07 14.47
C GLU A 85 7.96 11.51 14.31
N TYR A 86 7.10 12.02 15.21
CA TYR A 86 6.71 13.43 15.23
C TYR A 86 7.93 14.35 15.32
N ASN A 87 8.84 14.10 16.26
CA ASN A 87 10.02 14.95 16.47
C ASN A 87 11.01 14.90 15.30
N LYS A 88 11.12 13.75 14.63
CA LYS A 88 11.93 13.52 13.44
C LYS A 88 11.37 14.17 12.18
N GLU A 89 10.04 14.25 12.05
CA GLU A 89 9.35 14.88 10.91
C GLU A 89 9.08 16.38 11.11
N SER A 90 9.05 16.87 12.35
CA SER A 90 8.76 18.27 12.68
C SER A 90 9.95 19.19 12.35
N GLU A 91 9.69 20.25 11.59
CA GLU A 91 10.67 21.28 11.18
C GLU A 91 11.09 22.23 12.32
N ASP A 92 10.42 22.18 13.49
CA ASP A 92 10.75 23.02 14.66
C ASP A 92 12.16 22.70 15.18
N GLU A 93 12.94 23.70 15.61
CA GLU A 93 14.29 23.48 16.17
C GLU A 93 14.27 22.66 17.47
N TYR A 94 13.15 22.64 18.18
CA TYR A 94 13.04 22.09 19.53
C TYR A 94 12.32 20.73 19.56
N ILE A 95 12.64 19.94 20.58
CA ILE A 95 11.95 18.69 20.88
C ILE A 95 10.57 19.01 21.48
N PHE A 96 9.54 18.30 21.05
CA PHE A 96 8.21 18.29 21.66
C PHE A 96 8.07 17.11 22.62
N LEU A 97 7.52 17.39 23.80
CA LEU A 97 7.19 16.42 24.84
C LEU A 97 5.67 16.30 24.98
N VAL A 98 5.21 15.19 25.57
CA VAL A 98 3.79 15.02 25.94
C VAL A 98 3.49 15.92 27.14
N SER A 99 2.55 16.84 26.97
CA SER A 99 1.99 17.66 28.04
C SER A 99 0.87 16.90 28.76
N GLN A 100 -0.13 16.44 28.00
CA GLN A 100 -1.29 15.72 28.55
C GLN A 100 -1.82 14.69 27.54
N ILE A 101 -2.10 13.48 28.02
CA ILE A 101 -2.87 12.49 27.25
C ILE A 101 -4.35 12.76 27.51
N LEU A 102 -5.10 13.12 26.47
CA LEU A 102 -6.51 13.53 26.54
C LEU A 102 -7.43 12.31 26.45
N GLN A 103 -7.15 11.41 25.49
CA GLN A 103 -7.88 10.15 25.32
C GLN A 103 -6.97 9.08 24.69
N ALA A 104 -7.21 7.82 25.06
CA ALA A 104 -6.62 6.67 24.38
C ALA A 104 -7.70 5.62 24.09
N GLN A 105 -7.71 5.12 22.86
CA GLN A 105 -8.63 4.10 22.38
C GLN A 105 -7.88 3.04 21.56
N MET A 106 -8.30 1.77 21.63
CA MET A 106 -7.74 0.69 20.82
C MET A 106 -8.82 -0.07 20.06
N GLN A 107 -8.56 -0.37 18.79
CA GLN A 107 -9.28 -1.37 18.02
C GLN A 107 -8.36 -2.52 17.61
N LEU A 108 -8.94 -3.70 17.38
CA LEU A 108 -8.23 -4.88 16.86
C LEU A 108 -8.72 -5.14 15.44
N THR A 109 -7.80 -5.21 14.48
CA THR A 109 -8.08 -5.54 13.09
C THR A 109 -7.58 -6.94 12.76
N GLU A 110 -7.86 -7.44 11.56
CA GLU A 110 -7.36 -8.74 11.08
C GLU A 110 -5.82 -8.80 10.95
N TRP A 111 -5.16 -7.64 10.93
CA TRP A 111 -3.71 -7.54 10.69
C TRP A 111 -2.90 -7.07 11.91
N LEU A 112 -3.41 -6.12 12.70
CA LEU A 112 -2.68 -5.50 13.81
C LEU A 112 -3.62 -4.88 14.86
N MET A 113 -3.05 -4.41 15.97
CA MET A 113 -3.76 -3.54 16.92
C MET A 113 -3.59 -2.08 16.48
N GLU A 114 -4.64 -1.28 16.56
CA GLU A 114 -4.57 0.16 16.25
C GLU A 114 -4.94 0.97 17.48
N PHE A 115 -4.03 1.85 17.89
CA PHE A 115 -4.22 2.77 19.01
C PHE A 115 -4.48 4.17 18.46
N MET A 116 -5.65 4.73 18.74
CA MET A 116 -5.96 6.13 18.50
C MET A 116 -5.71 6.89 19.80
N ILE A 117 -4.82 7.89 19.75
CA ILE A 117 -4.28 8.59 20.92
C ILE A 117 -4.42 10.09 20.69
N ASP A 118 -5.26 10.73 21.48
CA ASP A 118 -5.48 12.17 21.51
C ASP A 118 -4.61 12.76 22.62
N VAL A 119 -3.71 13.68 22.27
CA VAL A 119 -2.63 14.13 23.15
C VAL A 119 -2.28 15.60 22.88
N GLU A 120 -2.15 16.39 23.95
CA GLU A 120 -1.48 17.68 23.89
C GLU A 120 0.04 17.46 24.01
N ILE A 121 0.78 18.03 23.07
CA ILE A 121 2.24 18.09 23.08
C ILE A 121 2.69 19.54 23.22
N ALA A 122 3.80 19.76 23.91
CA ALA A 122 4.36 21.09 24.15
C ALA A 122 5.86 21.13 23.80
N ARG A 123 6.32 22.29 23.34
CA ARG A 123 7.75 22.54 23.07
C ARG A 123 8.55 22.41 24.38
N SER A 124 9.72 21.81 24.31
CA SER A 124 10.69 21.72 25.40
C SER A 124 11.89 22.64 25.20
N ASN A 125 12.68 22.81 26.26
CA ASN A 125 13.95 23.53 26.22
C ASN A 125 15.06 22.84 25.40
N CYS A 126 14.90 21.54 25.06
CA CYS A 126 15.87 20.78 24.26
C CYS A 126 15.80 21.12 22.77
N LYS A 127 16.97 21.25 22.13
CA LYS A 127 17.07 21.38 20.67
C LYS A 127 17.33 20.04 19.97
N LYS A 128 17.06 20.00 18.67
CA LYS A 128 17.42 18.88 17.78
C LYS A 128 18.86 19.05 17.25
N PRO A 129 19.64 17.97 17.09
CA PRO A 129 19.38 16.63 17.59
C PRO A 129 19.61 16.55 19.12
N LEU A 130 18.79 15.75 19.81
CA LEU A 130 18.93 15.51 21.25
C LEU A 130 20.30 14.87 21.55
N THR A 131 21.04 15.40 22.53
CA THR A 131 22.25 14.76 23.03
C THR A 131 21.94 13.79 24.18
N ASN A 132 22.77 12.77 24.37
CA ASN A 132 22.43 11.63 25.26
C ASN A 132 22.27 11.98 26.75
N ASP A 133 22.74 13.15 27.19
CA ASP A 133 22.79 13.56 28.60
C ASP A 133 21.78 14.69 28.93
N GLU A 134 20.97 15.14 27.96
CA GLU A 134 20.01 16.25 28.13
C GLU A 134 18.64 15.79 28.68
N SER A 135 18.30 16.26 29.89
CA SER A 135 16.99 16.06 30.51
C SER A 135 16.01 17.17 30.10
N CYS A 136 15.24 16.91 29.04
CA CYS A 136 14.27 17.88 28.50
C CYS A 136 13.09 18.14 29.44
N VAL A 137 12.68 19.41 29.55
CA VAL A 137 11.47 19.86 30.26
C VAL A 137 10.64 20.78 29.38
N ILE A 138 9.33 20.81 29.58
CA ILE A 138 8.42 21.69 28.84
C ILE A 138 8.80 23.16 29.12
N GLU A 139 8.79 23.99 28.07
CA GLU A 139 9.22 25.38 28.12
C GLU A 139 8.06 26.30 28.54
N GLU A 140 8.09 26.77 29.79
CA GLU A 140 7.08 27.68 30.37
C GLU A 140 7.33 29.17 30.06
N ASN A 141 8.41 29.52 29.32
CA ASN A 141 8.62 30.88 28.86
C ASN A 141 7.61 31.27 27.77
N SER A 142 6.71 32.20 28.06
CA SER A 142 5.59 32.65 27.19
C SER A 142 5.97 33.19 25.79
N ILE A 143 7.26 33.41 25.50
CA ILE A 143 7.77 33.81 24.17
C ILE A 143 8.10 32.57 23.31
N LEU A 144 8.41 31.43 23.95
CA LEU A 144 8.78 30.17 23.31
C LEU A 144 7.78 29.03 23.61
N GLU A 145 6.80 29.24 24.48
CA GLU A 145 5.71 28.28 24.67
C GLU A 145 4.99 28.03 23.34
N LYS A 146 4.84 26.75 22.98
CA LYS A 146 3.99 26.30 21.89
C LYS A 146 3.35 24.98 22.28
N ARG A 147 2.02 24.95 22.27
CA ARG A 147 1.19 23.76 22.49
C ARG A 147 0.49 23.37 21.20
N VAL A 148 0.37 22.07 20.97
CA VAL A 148 -0.25 21.48 19.79
C VAL A 148 -1.09 20.30 20.25
N SER A 149 -2.37 20.27 19.86
CA SER A 149 -3.22 19.10 20.05
C SER A 149 -3.06 18.16 18.86
N CYS A 150 -2.74 16.90 19.11
CA CYS A 150 -2.52 15.88 18.08
C CYS A 150 -3.40 14.64 18.29
N ASN A 151 -3.97 14.14 17.20
CA ASN A 151 -4.53 12.79 17.08
C ASN A 151 -3.53 11.91 16.31
N PHE A 152 -3.04 10.87 16.98
CA PHE A 152 -2.20 9.83 16.36
C PHE A 152 -2.99 8.53 16.22
N LEU A 153 -2.94 7.91 15.05
CA LEU A 153 -3.35 6.51 14.85
C LEU A 153 -2.09 5.67 14.66
N VAL A 154 -1.82 4.76 15.59
CA VAL A 154 -0.59 3.95 15.62
C VAL A 154 -0.95 2.47 15.48
N GLY A 155 -0.45 1.82 14.44
CA GLY A 155 -0.51 0.38 14.26
C GLY A 155 0.58 -0.31 15.06
N ALA A 156 0.26 -1.45 15.70
CA ALA A 156 1.16 -2.18 16.56
C ALA A 156 1.02 -3.71 16.43
N LEU A 157 2.16 -4.39 16.47
CA LEU A 157 2.29 -5.85 16.61
C LEU A 157 3.10 -6.15 17.88
N PRO A 158 2.48 -6.13 19.08
CA PRO A 158 3.22 -6.13 20.35
C PRO A 158 4.19 -7.31 20.52
N TRP A 159 3.83 -8.49 20.02
CA TRP A 159 4.67 -9.70 20.08
C TRP A 159 5.97 -9.61 19.28
N ASN A 160 6.07 -8.69 18.32
CA ASN A 160 7.26 -8.43 17.52
C ASN A 160 7.89 -7.05 17.78
N GLY A 161 7.33 -6.23 18.68
CA GLY A 161 7.79 -4.86 18.93
C GLY A 161 7.74 -3.93 17.72
N ASN A 162 6.89 -4.22 16.73
CA ASN A 162 6.77 -3.44 15.49
C ASN A 162 5.62 -2.43 15.62
N PHE A 163 5.90 -1.17 15.29
CA PHE A 163 4.99 -0.02 15.41
C PHE A 163 5.05 0.83 14.13
N SER A 164 3.93 1.44 13.75
CA SER A 164 3.86 2.37 12.63
C SER A 164 2.83 3.48 12.88
N VAL A 165 3.17 4.73 12.54
CA VAL A 165 2.19 5.82 12.53
C VAL A 165 1.37 5.70 11.24
N LEU A 166 0.09 5.33 11.38
CA LEU A 166 -0.85 5.16 10.27
C LEU A 166 -1.54 6.49 9.91
N LYS A 167 -1.74 7.36 10.90
CA LYS A 167 -2.29 8.71 10.76
C LYS A 167 -1.68 9.64 11.81
N LYS A 168 -1.48 10.90 11.42
CA LYS A 168 -1.10 12.01 12.30
C LYS A 168 -1.87 13.25 11.85
N GLU A 169 -2.71 13.78 12.71
CA GLU A 169 -3.35 15.09 12.55
C GLU A 169 -3.01 15.93 13.77
N CYS A 170 -2.58 17.18 13.56
CA CYS A 170 -2.18 18.08 14.63
C CYS A 170 -2.65 19.50 14.30
N SER A 171 -3.03 20.25 15.34
CA SER A 171 -3.43 21.64 15.25
C SER A 171 -2.83 22.41 16.43
N ASP A 172 -2.36 23.64 16.18
CA ASP A 172 -1.87 24.52 17.23
C ASP A 172 -3.01 24.80 18.23
N THR A 173 -2.72 24.74 19.53
CA THR A 173 -3.71 25.05 20.58
C THR A 173 -3.81 26.58 20.69
N GLU A 174 -4.98 27.15 20.46
CA GLU A 174 -5.25 28.56 20.79
C GLU A 174 -5.28 28.72 22.32
N ILE A 175 -4.51 29.68 22.84
CA ILE A 175 -4.33 30.00 24.28
C ILE A 175 -4.93 31.38 24.56
#